data_AF-A0A523IUF6-F1
#
_entry.id   AF-A0A523IUF6-F1
#
_cell.length_a   1.000
_cell.length_b   1.000
_cell.length_c   1.000
_cell.angle_alpha   90.00
_cell.angle_beta   90.00
_cell.angle_gamma   90.00
#
_symmetry.space_group_name_H-M   'P 1'
#
loop_
_entity.id
_entity.type
_entity.pdbx_description
1 polymer ?
#
loop_
_entity_poly.entity_id
_entity_poly.type
_entity_poly.pdbx_seq_one_letter_code
_entity_poly.pdbx_strand_id
1 'polypeptide(L)'
;MTQLRPFWNLVITVWQVYGKRVELGQLRRGDTLEEVALFHGKRTADVHAVTNVRLLQLGSASHERLGRRYPRIALKVTRNLSEILADRLASSTQRIR
;
A
#
# COMPACT_ATOMS: atom_id res chain seq x y z
N MET A 1 36.28 5.22 9.73
CA MET A 1 35.22 4.27 10.14
C MET A 1 33.88 4.98 10.10
N THR A 2 33.22 4.98 8.93
CA THR A 2 31.92 5.64 8.74
C THR A 2 30.83 4.63 9.08
N GLN A 3 30.14 4.89 10.18
CA GLN A 3 29.03 4.07 10.68
C GLN A 3 27.89 4.10 9.65
N LEU A 4 27.69 2.99 8.94
CA LEU A 4 26.56 2.78 8.03
C LEU A 4 25.26 2.82 8.87
N ARG A 5 24.52 3.94 8.79
CA ARG A 5 23.19 4.06 9.41
C ARG A 5 22.22 3.11 8.70
N PRO A 6 21.34 2.37 9.42
CA PRO A 6 20.38 1.47 8.80
C PRO A 6 19.24 2.28 8.15
N PHE A 7 19.41 2.64 6.88
CA PHE A 7 18.40 3.34 6.07
C PHE A 7 17.34 2.37 5.52
N TRP A 8 16.51 1.74 6.35
CA TRP A 8 15.46 0.82 5.84
C TRP A 8 14.11 0.84 6.56
N ASN A 9 13.84 1.84 7.40
CA ASN A 9 12.53 1.96 8.03
C ASN A 9 11.75 3.08 7.34
N LEU A 10 11.08 2.73 6.24
CA LEU A 10 9.82 3.39 5.92
C LEU A 10 8.91 3.08 7.11
N VAL A 11 8.32 4.11 7.70
CA VAL A 11 7.29 3.97 8.74
C VAL A 11 6.18 4.88 8.26
N ILE A 12 5.16 4.25 7.71
CA ILE A 12 3.91 4.93 7.40
C ILE A 12 2.95 4.53 8.49
N THR A 13 2.59 5.48 9.36
CA THR A 13 1.53 5.24 10.34
C THR A 13 0.20 5.47 9.66
N VAL A 14 -0.64 4.45 9.71
CA VAL A 14 -1.99 4.48 9.15
C VAL A 14 -2.97 4.90 10.25
N TRP A 15 -3.79 5.94 10.02
CA TRP A 15 -4.70 6.49 11.02
C TRP A 15 -6.17 6.39 10.60
N GLN A 16 -7.00 6.15 11.62
CA GLN A 16 -8.46 6.27 11.68
C GLN A 16 -9.29 5.04 11.28
N VAL A 17 -10.08 4.56 12.25
CA VAL A 17 -11.24 3.68 12.07
C VAL A 17 -12.40 4.25 12.91
N TYR A 18 -13.57 4.48 12.31
CA TYR A 18 -14.78 5.00 12.99
C TYR A 18 -14.58 6.25 13.88
N GLY A 19 -13.79 7.23 13.42
CA GLY A 19 -13.58 8.51 14.13
C GLY A 19 -12.59 8.45 15.30
N LYS A 20 -12.00 7.28 15.61
CA LYS A 20 -10.88 7.16 16.54
C LYS A 20 -9.56 6.99 15.80
N ARG A 21 -8.54 7.70 16.25
CA ARG A 21 -7.15 7.54 15.79
C ARG A 21 -6.57 6.25 16.38
N VAL A 22 -6.33 5.28 15.50
CA VAL A 22 -5.68 3.99 15.81
C VAL A 22 -4.57 3.79 14.80
N GLU A 23 -3.38 3.41 15.25
CA GLU A 23 -2.27 2.99 14.39
C GLU A 23 -2.58 1.61 13.81
N LEU A 24 -2.72 1.50 12.48
CA LEU A 24 -3.02 0.21 11.83
C LEU A 24 -1.75 -0.61 11.50
N GLY A 25 -0.60 0.04 11.42
CA GLY A 25 0.68 -0.61 11.14
C GLY A 25 1.71 0.33 10.54
N GLN A 26 2.85 -0.26 10.14
CA GLN A 26 3.98 0.40 9.50
C GLN A 26 4.30 -0.28 8.19
N LEU A 27 4.54 0.51 7.14
CA LEU A 27 4.92 0.01 5.81
C LEU A 27 6.41 0.19 5.58
N ARG A 28 7.06 -0.80 4.96
CA ARG A 28 8.48 -0.83 4.58
C ARG A 28 8.67 -0.61 3.07
N ARG A 29 9.91 -0.40 2.64
CA ARG A 29 10.20 -0.32 1.20
C ARG A 29 9.81 -1.64 0.52
N GLY A 30 9.04 -1.54 -0.56
CA GLY A 30 8.51 -2.69 -1.29
C GLY A 30 7.04 -2.94 -0.98
N ASP A 31 6.52 -2.34 0.09
CA ASP A 31 5.10 -2.44 0.43
C ASP A 31 4.25 -1.55 -0.48
N THR A 32 3.01 -1.96 -0.66
CA THR A 32 1.97 -1.22 -1.38
C THR A 32 1.06 -0.50 -0.37
N LEU A 33 0.45 0.60 -0.81
CA LEU A 33 -0.55 1.36 -0.06
C LEU A 33 -1.70 1.74 -0.98
N GLU A 34 -2.85 2.07 -0.38
CA GLU A 34 -4.05 2.56 -1.08
C GLU A 34 -4.62 1.62 -2.15
N GLU A 35 -4.39 0.31 -2.07
CA GLU A 35 -4.90 -0.63 -3.10
C GLU A 35 -6.43 -0.66 -3.12
N VAL A 36 -7.06 -0.53 -1.95
CA VAL A 36 -8.52 -0.44 -1.85
C VAL A 36 -9.05 0.82 -2.53
N ALA A 37 -8.34 1.95 -2.39
CA ALA A 37 -8.74 3.20 -3.03
C ALA A 37 -8.56 3.15 -4.56
N LEU A 38 -7.56 2.40 -5.05
CA LEU A 38 -7.35 2.18 -6.49
C LEU A 38 -8.58 1.52 -7.16
N PHE A 39 -9.25 0.60 -6.45
CA PHE A 39 -10.39 -0.15 -7.00
C PHE A 39 -11.77 0.38 -6.57
N HIS A 40 -11.90 0.91 -5.36
CA HIS A 40 -13.18 1.37 -4.80
C HIS A 40 -13.31 2.90 -4.70
N GLY A 41 -12.30 3.67 -5.09
CA GLY A 41 -12.35 5.14 -5.12
C GLY A 41 -12.41 5.83 -3.76
N LYS A 42 -12.34 5.09 -2.64
CA LYS A 42 -12.40 5.63 -1.28
C LYS A 42 -11.17 5.21 -0.46
N ARG A 43 -10.50 6.19 0.16
CA ARG A 43 -9.46 5.94 1.15
C ARG A 43 -10.08 5.39 2.43
N THR A 44 -9.50 4.31 2.93
CA THR A 44 -9.95 3.63 4.15
C THR A 44 -9.22 4.13 5.40
N ALA A 45 -8.10 4.83 5.24
CA ALA A 45 -7.31 5.40 6.31
C ALA A 45 -6.36 6.47 5.77
N ASP A 46 -5.86 7.32 6.68
CA ASP A 46 -4.83 8.30 6.38
C ASP A 46 -3.44 7.67 6.50
N VAL A 47 -2.51 8.13 5.66
CA VAL A 47 -1.14 7.61 5.54
C VAL A 47 -0.18 8.78 5.67
N HIS A 48 0.68 8.73 6.69
CA HIS A 48 1.68 9.78 6.93
C HIS A 48 3.09 9.23 6.74
N ALA A 49 3.88 9.89 5.89
CA ALA A 49 5.31 9.61 5.79
C ALA A 49 6.04 10.26 6.98
N VAL A 50 6.70 9.46 7.83
CA VAL A 50 7.48 9.99 8.96
C VAL A 50 8.97 10.21 8.61
N THR A 51 9.38 9.80 7.41
CA THR A 51 10.72 10.00 6.84
C THR A 51 10.62 10.49 5.39
N ASN A 52 11.74 10.82 4.76
CA ASN A 52 11.76 11.10 3.32
C ASN A 52 11.47 9.82 2.53
N VAL A 53 10.43 9.84 1.70
CA VAL A 53 9.96 8.66 0.95
C VAL A 53 9.92 8.94 -0.54
N ARG A 54 10.10 7.88 -1.33
CA ARG A 54 9.88 7.89 -2.77
C ARG A 54 8.85 6.81 -3.11
N LEU A 55 7.73 7.23 -3.68
CA LEU A 55 6.61 6.36 -4.03
C LEU A 55 6.42 6.28 -5.55
N LEU A 56 5.93 5.14 -6.01
CA LEU A 56 5.40 5.00 -7.37
C LEU A 56 3.88 5.10 -7.29
N GLN A 57 3.32 6.13 -7.93
CA GLN A 57 1.87 6.30 -7.98
C GLN A 57 1.29 5.58 -9.20
N LEU A 58 0.43 4.59 -8.96
CA LEU A 58 -0.38 3.95 -9.99
C LEU A 58 -1.85 4.34 -9.77
N GLY A 59 -2.31 5.37 -10.47
CA GLY A 59 -3.74 5.73 -10.50
C GLY A 59 -4.52 4.96 -11.56
N SER A 60 -5.85 5.06 -11.54
CA SER A 60 -6.75 4.37 -12.47
C SER A 60 -6.40 4.63 -13.94
N ALA A 61 -6.11 5.89 -14.30
CA ALA A 61 -5.71 6.24 -15.66
C ALA A 61 -4.37 5.60 -16.08
N SER A 62 -3.42 5.46 -15.14
CA SER A 62 -2.13 4.79 -15.41
C SER A 62 -2.31 3.28 -15.58
N HIS A 63 -3.21 2.68 -14.79
CA HIS A 63 -3.56 1.26 -14.93
C HIS A 63 -4.29 0.97 -16.25
N GLU A 64 -5.23 1.82 -16.65
CA GLU A 64 -5.92 1.71 -17.94
C GLU A 64 -4.94 1.82 -19.12
N ARG A 65 -4.02 2.79 -19.09
CA ARG A 65 -2.95 2.91 -20.10
C ARG A 65 -2.03 1.69 -20.12
N LEU A 66 -1.70 1.13 -18.95
CA LEU A 66 -0.90 -0.08 -18.83
C LEU A 66 -1.62 -1.27 -19.45
N GLY A 67 -2.92 -1.41 -19.20
CA GLY A 67 -3.76 -2.46 -19.79
C GLY A 67 -3.81 -2.39 -21.32
N ARG A 68 -3.98 -1.18 -21.89
CA ARG A 68 -4.02 -0.98 -23.34
C ARG A 68 -2.67 -1.22 -24.02
N ARG A 69 -1.59 -0.73 -23.43
CA ARG A 69 -0.26 -0.72 -24.09
C ARG A 69 0.59 -1.95 -23.77
N TYR A 70 0.43 -2.51 -22.57
CA TYR A 70 1.22 -3.64 -22.07
C TYR A 70 0.37 -4.66 -21.29
N PRO A 71 -0.54 -5.40 -21.96
CA PRO A 71 -1.52 -6.27 -21.29
C PRO A 71 -0.90 -7.30 -20.33
N ARG A 72 0.24 -7.91 -20.70
CA ARG A 72 0.94 -8.89 -19.85
C ARG A 72 1.49 -8.28 -18.56
N ILE A 73 1.94 -7.02 -18.61
CA ILE A 73 2.43 -6.30 -17.42
C ILE A 73 1.25 -5.93 -16.54
N ALA A 74 0.17 -5.40 -17.13
CA ALA A 74 -1.06 -5.09 -16.40
C ALA A 74 -1.61 -6.31 -15.66
N LEU A 75 -1.63 -7.48 -16.31
CA LEU A 75 -2.05 -8.73 -15.68
C LEU A 75 -1.20 -9.09 -14.46
N LYS A 76 0.14 -8.99 -14.57
CA LYS A 76 1.04 -9.25 -13.45
C LYS A 76 0.82 -8.28 -12.29
N VAL A 77 0.69 -6.98 -12.60
CA VAL A 77 0.43 -5.95 -11.59
C VAL A 77 -0.89 -6.22 -10.87
N THR A 78 -1.98 -6.46 -11.61
CA THR A 78 -3.28 -6.76 -11.02
C THR A 78 -3.24 -8.03 -10.17
N ARG A 79 -2.60 -9.11 -10.65
CA ARG A 79 -2.45 -10.37 -9.90
C ARG A 79 -1.74 -10.14 -8.57
N ASN A 80 -0.61 -9.42 -8.58
CA ASN A 80 0.13 -9.13 -7.35
C ASN A 80 -0.68 -8.28 -6.37
N LEU A 81 -1.45 -7.30 -6.86
CA LEU A 81 -2.35 -6.51 -6.02
C LEU A 81 -3.47 -7.37 -5.41
N SER A 82 -4.01 -8.32 -6.17
CA SER A 82 -5.02 -9.26 -5.65
C SER A 82 -4.46 -10.16 -4.55
N GLU A 83 -3.23 -10.66 -4.70
CA GLU A 83 -2.55 -11.46 -3.66
C GLU A 83 -2.35 -10.64 -2.37
N ILE A 84 -1.84 -9.42 -2.48
CA ILE A 84 -1.66 -8.51 -1.33
C ILE A 84 -2.99 -8.23 -0.62
N LEU A 85 -4.07 -7.97 -1.38
CA LEU A 85 -5.39 -7.73 -0.81
C LEU A 85 -5.95 -8.97 -0.09
N ALA A 86 -5.74 -10.17 -0.65
CA ALA A 86 -6.16 -11.42 -0.04
C ALA A 86 -5.42 -11.68 1.29
N ASP A 87 -4.10 -11.49 1.31
CA ASP A 87 -3.28 -11.66 2.51
C ASP A 87 -3.69 -10.69 3.63
N ARG A 88 -3.98 -9.44 3.27
CA ARG A 88 -4.47 -8.43 4.22
C ARG A 88 -5.84 -8.77 4.75
N LEU A 89 -6.77 -9.22 3.91
CA LEU A 89 -8.10 -9.64 4.34
C LEU A 89 -8.00 -10.80 5.34
N ALA A 90 -7.22 -11.83 5.01
CA ALA A 90 -7.00 -12.98 5.90
C ALA A 90 -6.42 -12.54 7.26
N SER A 91 -5.42 -11.66 7.25
CA SER A 91 -4.78 -11.12 8.46
C SER A 91 -5.73 -10.27 9.31
N SER A 92 -6.58 -9.46 8.67
CA SER A 92 -7.59 -8.64 9.35
C SER A 92 -8.70 -9.49 9.96
N THR A 93 -9.18 -10.53 9.27
CA THR A 93 -10.21 -11.45 9.80
C THR A 93 -9.68 -12.27 11.00
N GLN A 94 -8.41 -12.67 10.98
CA GLN A 94 -7.79 -13.38 12.10
C GLN A 94 -7.69 -12.53 13.38
N ARG A 95 -7.60 -11.19 13.26
CA ARG A 95 -7.55 -10.27 14.42
C ARG A 95 -8.90 -10.05 15.10
N ILE A 96 -10.01 -10.49 14.51
CA ILE A 96 -11.38 -10.32 15.04
C ILE A 96 -11.84 -11.58 15.81
N ARG A 97 -11.04 -12.65 15.81
CA ARG A 97 -11.35 -13.92 16.48
C ARG A 97 -10.62 -14.03 17.82
#